data_AF-A0A7V1WB52-F1
#
_entry.id   AF-A0A7V1WB52-F1
#
_cell.length_a   1.000
_cell.length_b   1.000
_cell.length_c   1.000
_cell.angle_alpha   90.00
_cell.angle_beta   90.00
_cell.angle_gamma   90.00
#
_symmetry.space_group_name_H-M   'P 1'
#
loop_
_entity.id
_entity.type
_entity.pdbx_description
1 polymer ?
#
loop_
_entity_poly.entity_id
_entity_poly.type
_entity_poly.pdbx_seq_one_letter_code
_entity_poly.pdbx_strand_id
1 'polypeptide(L)'
;MTRKYGDGSFRFTGVALRDSTGTARNTFASGEAVEVEVSWTGARPVSGTVIMLNFALLNGQRVMALRSDNDPGTPDILPESGTMVCRFTLENLLRNTFTLSVVAQGRERAILDKVDSVAMLHIEARSLAAHGRTRHAGNILYMPSEWTLRAEAGMGKAELSAAS
;
A
#
# COMPACT_ATOMS: atom_id res chain seq x y z
N MET A 1 -14.46 12.65 8.15
CA MET A 1 -14.57 12.49 9.62
C MET A 1 -13.85 11.20 9.98
N THR A 2 -12.75 11.27 10.72
CA THR A 2 -11.95 10.09 11.11
C THR A 2 -12.71 9.28 12.15
N ARG A 3 -12.99 8.01 11.87
CA ARG A 3 -13.69 7.13 12.81
C ARG A 3 -12.66 6.36 13.62
N LYS A 4 -12.83 6.36 14.95
CA LYS A 4 -11.98 5.64 15.90
C LYS A 4 -12.78 4.54 16.59
N TYR A 5 -12.16 3.37 16.78
CA TYR A 5 -12.76 2.24 17.48
C TYR A 5 -11.71 1.49 18.28
N GLY A 6 -12.04 1.09 19.50
CA GLY A 6 -11.11 0.36 20.36
C GLY A 6 -11.56 0.35 21.80
N ASP A 7 -10.90 -0.47 22.63
CA ASP A 7 -11.14 -0.53 24.08
C ASP A 7 -10.34 0.55 24.86
N GLY A 8 -9.45 1.27 24.17
CA GLY A 8 -8.64 2.35 24.73
C GLY A 8 -7.38 1.88 25.47
N SER A 9 -7.12 0.58 25.54
CA SER A 9 -5.90 0.01 26.15
C SER A 9 -4.63 0.31 25.34
N PHE A 10 -4.80 0.50 24.04
CA PHE A 10 -3.80 0.92 23.06
C PHE A 10 -4.41 2.06 22.24
N ARG A 11 -3.62 3.07 21.89
CA ARG A 11 -4.06 4.16 21.03
C ARG A 11 -2.96 4.62 20.09
N PHE A 12 -3.28 4.69 18.80
CA PHE A 12 -2.45 5.38 17.83
C PHE A 12 -2.47 6.88 18.08
N THR A 13 -1.29 7.47 18.15
CA THR A 13 -1.06 8.89 18.43
C THR A 13 -0.55 9.65 17.21
N GLY A 14 0.05 8.96 16.24
CA GLY A 14 0.54 9.56 15.01
C GLY A 14 0.72 8.54 13.89
N VAL A 15 0.52 9.01 12.66
CA VAL A 15 0.86 8.26 11.44
C VAL A 15 1.53 9.23 10.47
N ALA A 16 2.69 8.85 9.93
CA ALA A 16 3.40 9.63 8.93
C ALA A 16 3.82 8.76 7.75
N LEU A 17 3.68 9.30 6.55
CA LEU A 17 4.26 8.76 5.33
C LEU A 17 5.58 9.49 5.06
N ARG A 18 6.64 8.75 4.82
CA ARG A 18 7.97 9.29 4.55
C ARG A 18 8.60 8.63 3.32
N ASP A 19 9.50 9.34 2.67
CA ASP A 19 10.39 8.77 1.67
C ASP A 19 11.65 8.15 2.30
N SER A 20 12.54 7.63 1.45
CA SER A 20 13.80 7.01 1.85
C SER A 20 14.79 7.96 2.54
N THR A 21 14.55 9.27 2.49
CA THR A 21 15.35 10.27 3.22
C THR A 21 14.77 10.60 4.59
N GLY A 22 13.62 10.01 4.94
CA GLY A 22 12.86 10.33 6.15
C GLY A 22 11.98 11.58 6.01
N THR A 23 11.92 12.19 4.84
CA THR A 23 11.12 13.40 4.59
C THR A 23 9.65 13.04 4.53
N ALA A 24 8.82 13.74 5.32
CA ALA A 24 7.38 13.52 5.34
C ALA A 24 6.73 14.02 4.04
N ARG A 25 5.99 13.15 3.36
CA ARG A 25 5.26 13.46 2.12
C ARG A 25 4.21 12.40 1.84
N ASN A 26 3.23 12.76 1.02
CA ASN A 26 2.11 11.90 0.65
C ASN A 26 2.08 11.52 -0.83
N THR A 27 2.96 12.08 -1.66
CA THR A 27 3.02 11.80 -3.10
C THR A 27 4.28 11.03 -3.44
N PHE A 28 4.15 9.93 -4.17
CA PHE A 28 5.23 9.00 -4.50
C PHE A 28 5.13 8.53 -5.95
N ALA A 29 6.27 8.19 -6.53
CA ALA A 29 6.31 7.53 -7.82
C ALA A 29 6.13 6.01 -7.67
N SER A 30 5.59 5.35 -8.70
CA SER A 30 5.72 3.90 -8.83
C SER A 30 7.20 3.48 -8.78
N GLY A 31 7.49 2.40 -8.04
CA GLY A 31 8.84 1.89 -7.79
C GLY A 31 9.61 2.63 -6.69
N GLU A 32 9.02 3.66 -6.06
CA GLU A 32 9.65 4.36 -4.95
C GLU A 32 9.42 3.63 -3.62
N ALA A 33 10.41 3.71 -2.74
CA ALA A 33 10.30 3.22 -1.36
C ALA A 33 9.49 4.19 -0.50
N VAL A 34 8.61 3.64 0.33
CA VAL A 34 7.77 4.35 1.29
C VAL A 34 8.04 3.81 2.68
N GLU A 35 8.11 4.71 3.64
CA GLU A 35 8.04 4.37 5.05
C GLU A 35 6.70 4.84 5.63
N VAL A 36 6.04 3.95 6.37
CA VAL A 36 4.87 4.28 7.19
C VAL A 36 5.29 4.19 8.64
N GLU A 37 5.39 5.36 9.27
CA GLU A 37 5.68 5.48 10.70
C GLU A 37 4.36 5.54 11.46
N VAL A 38 4.22 4.69 12.48
CA VAL A 38 3.04 4.64 13.34
C VAL A 38 3.48 4.73 14.80
N SER A 39 2.98 5.74 15.49
CA SER A 39 3.24 5.97 16.92
C SER A 39 2.02 5.60 17.76
N TRP A 40 2.27 5.10 18.97
CA TRP A 40 1.22 4.74 19.91
C TRP A 40 1.54 5.07 21.37
N THR A 41 0.50 4.99 22.18
CA THR A 41 0.54 5.00 23.64
C THR A 41 -0.47 3.99 24.18
N GLY A 42 -0.20 3.44 25.35
CA GLY A 42 -1.03 2.49 26.07
C GLY A 42 -0.69 2.53 27.55
N ALA A 43 -1.56 1.95 28.38
CA ALA A 43 -1.39 2.00 29.84
C ALA A 43 -0.39 0.97 30.39
N ARG A 44 0.00 -0.02 29.57
CA ARG A 44 0.91 -1.12 29.90
C ARG A 44 1.43 -1.76 28.61
N PRO A 45 2.54 -2.52 28.64
CA PRO A 45 2.98 -3.30 27.49
C PRO A 45 1.89 -4.29 27.04
N VAL A 46 1.77 -4.51 25.73
CA VAL A 46 0.71 -5.37 25.15
C VAL A 46 1.33 -6.49 24.33
N SER A 47 1.03 -7.73 24.71
CA SER A 47 1.52 -8.93 24.03
C SER A 47 0.61 -9.39 22.89
N GLY A 48 1.18 -9.94 21.83
CA GLY A 48 0.42 -10.50 20.70
C GLY A 48 -0.38 -9.44 19.94
N THR A 49 0.15 -8.23 19.87
CA THR A 49 -0.48 -7.13 19.12
C THR A 49 0.05 -7.12 17.69
N VAL A 50 -0.85 -7.12 16.72
CA VAL A 50 -0.56 -6.98 15.30
C VAL A 50 -0.96 -5.58 14.87
N ILE A 51 0.00 -4.83 14.31
CA ILE A 51 -0.28 -3.55 13.65
C ILE A 51 -0.53 -3.84 12.17
N MET A 52 -1.67 -3.38 11.66
CA MET A 52 -2.06 -3.53 10.26
C MET A 52 -2.22 -2.17 9.59
N LEU A 53 -1.64 -2.05 8.39
CA LEU A 53 -1.76 -0.88 7.51
C LEU A 53 -2.67 -1.27 6.35
N ASN A 54 -3.86 -0.68 6.27
CA ASN A 54 -4.83 -0.97 5.23
C ASN A 54 -4.90 0.19 4.24
N PHE A 55 -4.59 -0.08 2.97
CA PHE A 55 -4.72 0.88 1.88
C PHE A 55 -5.97 0.57 1.08
N ALA A 56 -6.80 1.58 0.85
CA ALA A 56 -8.05 1.48 0.10
C ALA A 56 -8.17 2.62 -0.91
N LEU A 57 -8.87 2.39 -2.01
CA LEU A 57 -9.29 3.46 -2.92
C LEU A 57 -10.26 4.43 -2.22
N LEU A 58 -10.49 5.60 -2.83
CA LEU A 58 -11.44 6.59 -2.32
C LEU A 58 -12.88 6.08 -2.20
N ASN A 59 -13.25 5.06 -2.98
CA ASN A 59 -14.55 4.39 -2.88
C ASN A 59 -14.63 3.37 -1.73
N GLY A 60 -13.58 3.22 -0.92
CA GLY A 60 -13.51 2.29 0.20
C GLY A 60 -13.06 0.87 -0.15
N GLN A 61 -12.85 0.55 -1.44
CA GLN A 61 -12.34 -0.76 -1.84
C GLN A 61 -10.90 -0.94 -1.34
N ARG A 62 -10.67 -1.92 -0.45
CA ARG A 62 -9.34 -2.28 0.03
C ARG A 62 -8.50 -2.87 -1.12
N VAL A 63 -7.27 -2.37 -1.27
CA VAL A 63 -6.32 -2.77 -2.31
C VAL A 63 -5.15 -3.55 -1.72
N MET A 64 -4.62 -3.09 -0.59
CA MET A 64 -3.43 -3.66 0.03
C MET A 64 -3.57 -3.65 1.55
N ALA A 65 -3.03 -4.68 2.21
CA ALA A 65 -2.92 -4.75 3.65
C ALA A 65 -1.53 -5.26 4.02
N LEU A 66 -0.83 -4.51 4.87
CA LEU A 66 0.45 -4.93 5.45
C LEU A 66 0.21 -5.23 6.93
N ARG A 67 0.88 -6.26 7.45
CA ARG A 67 0.73 -6.69 8.84
C ARG A 67 2.11 -6.89 9.46
N SER A 68 2.29 -6.43 10.69
CA SER A 68 3.57 -6.54 11.40
C SER A 68 3.95 -7.99 11.70
N ASP A 69 2.98 -8.89 11.90
CA ASP A 69 3.20 -10.31 12.17
C ASP A 69 3.71 -11.12 10.97
N ASN A 70 3.76 -10.52 9.78
CA ASN A 70 4.42 -11.12 8.62
C ASN A 70 5.94 -10.88 8.62
N ASP A 71 6.46 -9.98 9.46
CA ASP A 71 7.88 -9.70 9.60
C ASP A 71 8.44 -10.40 10.85
N PRO A 72 9.44 -11.29 10.72
CA PRO A 72 10.04 -12.01 11.85
C PRO A 72 10.78 -11.11 12.84
N GLY A 73 11.11 -9.86 12.46
CA GLY A 73 11.73 -8.87 13.33
C GLY A 73 10.75 -8.10 14.23
N THR A 74 9.43 -8.29 14.04
CA THR A 74 8.44 -7.63 14.88
C THR A 74 8.42 -8.24 16.29
N PRO A 75 8.54 -7.43 17.36
CA PRO A 75 8.51 -7.95 18.72
C PRO A 75 7.11 -8.44 19.11
N ASP A 76 7.05 -9.58 19.80
CA ASP A 76 5.79 -10.15 20.33
C ASP A 76 5.13 -9.29 21.41
N ILE A 77 5.88 -8.43 22.08
CA ILE A 77 5.42 -7.53 23.12
C ILE A 77 5.76 -6.10 22.70
N LEU A 78 4.73 -5.27 22.53
CA LEU A 78 4.91 -3.85 22.30
C LEU A 78 5.04 -3.11 23.64
N PRO A 79 5.99 -2.17 23.79
CA PRO A 79 6.07 -1.31 24.97
C PRO A 79 4.85 -0.40 25.09
N GLU A 80 4.70 0.24 26.25
CA GLU A 80 3.60 1.17 26.57
C GLU A 80 3.46 2.29 25.52
N SER A 81 4.59 2.84 25.09
CA SER A 81 4.64 3.83 24.02
C SER A 81 5.78 3.51 23.09
N GLY A 82 5.60 3.78 21.80
CA GLY A 82 6.64 3.56 20.82
C GLY A 82 6.24 4.01 19.44
N THR A 83 7.17 3.77 18.52
CA THR A 83 7.01 4.01 17.10
C THR A 83 7.46 2.77 16.35
N MET A 84 6.69 2.36 15.34
CA MET A 84 7.00 1.26 14.43
C MET A 84 7.04 1.81 13.02
N VAL A 85 8.02 1.39 12.24
CA VAL A 85 8.22 1.83 10.86
C VAL A 85 8.08 0.62 9.95
N CYS A 86 7.12 0.67 9.03
CA CYS A 86 6.99 -0.31 7.96
C CYS A 86 7.57 0.28 6.67
N ARG A 87 8.57 -0.38 6.08
CA ARG A 87 9.19 0.02 4.81
C ARG A 87 8.77 -0.93 3.70
N PHE A 88 8.37 -0.40 2.55
CA PHE A 88 8.05 -1.20 1.37
C PHE A 88 8.22 -0.38 0.09
N THR A 89 8.25 -1.05 -1.06
CA THR A 89 8.35 -0.41 -2.38
C THR A 89 7.01 -0.43 -3.10
N LEU A 90 6.64 0.66 -3.76
CA LEU A 90 5.41 0.81 -4.53
C LEU A 90 5.52 0.19 -5.93
N GLU A 91 5.84 -1.09 -5.99
CA GLU A 91 6.08 -1.78 -7.25
C GLU A 91 4.82 -1.81 -8.13
N ASN A 92 5.00 -1.37 -9.38
CA ASN A 92 3.99 -1.43 -10.43
C ASN A 92 2.62 -0.77 -10.13
N LEU A 93 2.52 0.14 -9.17
CA LEU A 93 1.27 0.85 -8.91
C LEU A 93 1.02 1.94 -9.95
N LEU A 94 -0.17 1.93 -10.54
CA LEU A 94 -0.59 2.96 -11.48
C LEU A 94 -1.03 4.23 -10.75
N ARG A 95 -1.08 5.35 -11.49
CA ARG A 95 -1.51 6.65 -10.95
C ARG A 95 -2.85 6.52 -10.26
N ASN A 96 -2.88 6.72 -8.95
CA ASN A 96 -4.10 6.62 -8.15
C ASN A 96 -3.93 7.36 -6.81
N THR A 97 -4.99 7.46 -6.04
CA THR A 97 -4.99 7.96 -4.67
C THR A 97 -5.61 6.93 -3.75
N PHE A 98 -4.85 6.58 -2.71
CA PHE A 98 -5.24 5.62 -1.69
C PHE A 98 -5.43 6.33 -0.35
N THR A 99 -6.35 5.84 0.45
CA THR A 99 -6.46 6.16 1.87
C THR A 99 -5.73 5.09 2.67
N LEU A 100 -5.03 5.50 3.72
CA LEU A 100 -4.41 4.61 4.70
C LEU A 100 -5.26 4.58 5.96
N SER A 101 -5.55 3.40 6.48
CA SER A 101 -6.13 3.16 7.80
C SER A 101 -5.20 2.29 8.62
N VAL A 102 -5.10 2.55 9.92
CA VAL A 102 -4.27 1.76 10.84
C VAL A 102 -5.14 0.99 11.81
N VAL A 103 -4.75 -0.24 12.14
CA VAL A 103 -5.46 -1.11 13.07
C VAL A 103 -4.45 -1.79 13.99
N ALA A 104 -4.68 -1.71 15.30
CA ALA A 104 -4.03 -2.52 16.31
C ALA A 104 -5.00 -3.64 16.69
N GLN A 105 -4.61 -4.88 16.42
CA GLN A 105 -5.36 -6.07 16.75
C GLN A 105 -4.63 -6.83 17.84
N GLY A 106 -5.28 -7.08 18.97
CA GLY A 106 -4.74 -7.90 20.04
C GLY A 106 -4.98 -9.39 19.81
N ARG A 107 -4.74 -10.17 20.88
CA ARG A 107 -5.08 -11.60 20.91
C ARG A 107 -6.56 -11.83 20.61
N GLU A 108 -6.87 -13.01 20.08
CA GLU A 108 -8.23 -13.41 19.71
C GLU A 108 -8.93 -12.46 18.71
N ARG A 109 -8.13 -11.69 17.96
CA ARG A 109 -8.57 -10.72 16.95
C ARG A 109 -9.36 -9.53 17.50
N ALA A 110 -9.30 -9.27 18.81
CA ALA A 110 -9.88 -8.08 19.40
C ALA A 110 -9.26 -6.80 18.81
N ILE A 111 -10.10 -5.83 18.42
CA ILE A 111 -9.62 -4.54 17.91
C ILE A 111 -9.30 -3.64 19.12
N LEU A 112 -8.01 -3.37 19.33
CA LEU A 112 -7.54 -2.53 20.42
C LEU A 112 -7.66 -1.05 20.05
N ASP A 113 -7.28 -0.71 18.82
CA ASP A 113 -7.52 0.60 18.21
C ASP A 113 -7.63 0.46 16.70
N LYS A 114 -8.40 1.36 16.09
CA LYS A 114 -8.56 1.46 14.65
C LYS A 114 -8.83 2.91 14.31
N VAL A 115 -8.06 3.43 13.36
CA VAL A 115 -8.22 4.79 12.84
C VAL A 115 -8.38 4.71 11.32
N ASP A 116 -9.58 5.00 10.84
CA ASP A 116 -9.91 4.98 9.40
C ASP A 116 -9.41 6.25 8.69
N SER A 117 -8.83 6.07 7.50
CA SER A 117 -8.41 7.15 6.58
C SER A 117 -7.53 8.23 7.26
N VAL A 118 -6.52 7.79 8.01
CA VAL A 118 -5.59 8.64 8.76
C VAL A 118 -4.60 9.41 7.87
N ALA A 119 -4.31 8.89 6.67
CA ALA A 119 -3.48 9.56 5.68
C ALA A 119 -3.94 9.24 4.25
N MET A 120 -3.44 10.02 3.29
CA MET A 120 -3.63 9.77 1.86
C MET A 120 -2.27 9.48 1.23
N LEU A 121 -2.23 8.53 0.28
CA LEU A 121 -1.06 8.18 -0.51
C LEU A 121 -1.41 8.43 -1.99
N HIS A 122 -0.73 9.39 -2.60
CA HIS A 122 -0.86 9.71 -4.03
C HIS A 122 0.25 9.01 -4.79
N ILE A 123 -0.12 8.21 -5.78
CA ILE A 123 0.82 7.60 -6.70
C ILE A 123 0.82 8.40 -7.99
N GLU A 124 1.98 8.90 -8.36
CA GLU A 124 2.24 9.42 -9.68
C GLU A 124 2.74 8.28 -10.56
N ALA A 125 2.10 8.10 -11.72
CA ALA A 125 2.67 7.25 -12.73
C ALA A 125 3.95 7.94 -13.22
N ARG A 126 5.12 7.40 -12.86
CA ARG A 126 6.28 7.58 -13.74
C ARG A 126 5.92 6.96 -15.08
N SER A 127 6.45 7.54 -16.14
CA SER A 127 6.39 6.94 -17.46
C SER A 127 6.81 5.48 -17.35
N LEU A 128 5.87 4.54 -17.43
CA LEU A 128 6.14 3.09 -17.55
C LEU A 128 6.74 2.76 -18.93
N ALA A 129 7.30 3.78 -19.61
CA ALA A 129 7.76 3.70 -20.99
C ALA A 129 9.17 3.13 -21.05
N ALA A 130 9.25 1.81 -21.07
CA ALA A 130 10.03 1.19 -22.14
C ALA A 130 9.27 1.21 -23.49
N HIS A 131 7.95 1.47 -23.51
CA HIS A 131 7.09 1.21 -24.69
C HIS A 131 6.20 2.37 -25.17
N GLY A 132 6.39 3.61 -24.68
CA GLY A 132 5.81 4.82 -25.28
C GLY A 132 4.27 4.92 -25.34
N ARG A 133 3.51 4.03 -24.68
CA ARG A 133 2.04 4.06 -24.66
C ARG A 133 1.52 4.49 -23.29
N THR A 134 0.64 5.50 -23.26
CA THR A 134 -0.13 5.89 -22.09
C THR A 134 -1.14 4.77 -21.78
N ARG A 135 -1.05 4.20 -20.58
CA ARG A 135 -1.92 3.10 -20.13
C ARG A 135 -3.31 3.61 -19.74
N HIS A 136 -4.29 2.73 -19.91
CA HIS A 136 -5.71 2.90 -19.60
C HIS A 136 -5.96 3.50 -18.21
N ALA A 137 -6.83 4.52 -18.16
CA ALA A 137 -7.43 5.00 -16.92
C ALA A 137 -8.31 3.90 -16.30
N GLY A 138 -8.15 3.63 -15.00
CA GLY A 138 -9.02 2.71 -14.24
C GLY A 138 -8.32 1.50 -13.62
N ASN A 139 -7.11 1.16 -14.03
CA ASN A 139 -6.34 0.07 -13.43
C ASN A 139 -5.56 0.53 -12.20
N ILE A 140 -5.33 -0.38 -11.24
CA ILE A 140 -4.57 -0.11 -9.99
C ILE A 140 -3.14 -0.62 -10.09
N LEU A 141 -2.96 -1.79 -10.71
CA LEU A 141 -1.69 -2.49 -10.84
C LEU A 141 -1.33 -2.60 -12.32
N TYR A 142 -0.06 -2.40 -12.61
CA TYR A 142 0.56 -2.81 -13.85
C TYR A 142 1.20 -4.20 -13.69
N MET A 143 0.92 -5.13 -14.59
CA MET A 143 1.71 -6.35 -14.69
C MET A 143 2.45 -6.33 -16.02
N PRO A 144 3.79 -6.30 -16.04
CA PRO A 144 4.55 -6.54 -17.25
C PRO A 144 4.10 -7.86 -17.89
N SER A 145 3.71 -7.80 -19.16
CA SER A 145 3.19 -8.95 -19.89
C SER A 145 3.88 -9.03 -21.25
N GLU A 146 4.35 -10.20 -21.61
CA GLU A 146 4.84 -10.50 -22.95
C GLU A 146 3.73 -11.18 -23.75
N TRP A 147 3.54 -10.75 -24.99
CA TRP A 147 2.55 -11.31 -25.90
C TRP A 147 3.28 -11.84 -27.13
N THR A 148 3.19 -13.15 -27.37
CA THR A 148 3.74 -13.79 -28.56
C THR A 148 2.60 -14.17 -29.51
N LEU A 149 2.62 -13.65 -30.74
CA LEU A 149 1.74 -14.14 -31.80
C LEU A 149 2.37 -15.38 -32.44
N ARG A 150 1.65 -16.50 -32.44
CA ARG A 150 2.02 -17.69 -33.21
C ARG A 150 1.04 -17.85 -34.36
N ALA A 151 1.50 -17.62 -35.59
CA ALA A 151 0.71 -17.93 -36.77
C ALA A 151 0.73 -19.45 -37.00
N GLU A 152 -0.42 -20.07 -37.18
CA GLU A 152 -0.48 -21.42 -37.73
C GLU A 152 -0.03 -21.35 -39.20
N ALA A 153 0.91 -22.21 -39.59
CA ALA A 153 1.33 -22.32 -40.97
C ALA A 153 0.17 -22.90 -41.79
N GLY A 154 -0.68 -22.02 -42.33
CA GLY A 154 -1.84 -22.46 -43.09
C GLY A 154 -2.81 -21.34 -43.47
N MET A 155 -2.39 -20.41 -44.32
CA MET A 155 -3.13 -19.96 -45.52
C MET A 155 -2.36 -18.85 -46.23
N GLY A 156 -2.35 -18.92 -47.56
CA GLY A 156 -1.47 -18.16 -48.44
C GLY A 156 -1.55 -16.64 -48.32
N LYS A 157 -0.48 -15.99 -48.81
CA LYS A 157 -0.25 -14.55 -48.96
C LYS A 157 -1.54 -13.70 -48.92
N ALA A 158 -1.81 -13.08 -47.77
CA ALA A 158 -2.55 -11.83 -47.76
C ALA A 158 -1.54 -10.69 -47.85
N GLU A 159 -1.48 -10.05 -49.01
CA GLU A 159 -0.79 -8.77 -49.18
C GLU A 159 -1.47 -7.74 -48.28
N LEU A 160 -0.81 -7.39 -47.18
CA LEU A 160 -1.16 -6.19 -46.42
C LEU A 160 -0.56 -4.99 -47.18
N SER A 161 -1.38 -4.38 -48.03
CA SER A 161 -1.14 -3.03 -48.51
C SER A 161 -1.26 -2.09 -47.31
N ALA A 162 -0.14 -1.46 -46.94
CA ALA A 162 -0.16 -0.29 -46.08
C ALA A 162 -0.60 0.90 -46.94
N ALA A 163 -1.82 1.39 -46.71
CA ALA A 163 -2.23 2.69 -47.22
C ALA A 163 -1.61 3.78 -46.34
N SER A 164 -1.01 4.74 -47.04
CA SER A 164 -0.26 5.92 -46.59
C SER A 164 -1.07 6.91 -45.76
#